data_AF-A0A533QH98-F1
#
_entry.id   AF-A0A533QH98-F1
#
_cell.length_a   1.000
_cell.length_b   1.000
_cell.length_c   1.000
_cell.angle_alpha   90.00
_cell.angle_beta   90.00
_cell.angle_gamma   90.00
#
_symmetry.space_group_name_H-M   'P 1'
#
loop_
_entity.id
_entity.type
_entity.pdbx_description
1 polymer ?
#
loop_
_entity_poly.entity_id
_entity_poly.type
_entity_poly.pdbx_seq_one_letter_code
_entity_poly.pdbx_strand_id
1 'polypeptide(L)' 'MITKINYIHANPVRKRLVSTPEDWFYSSARDYLSIGSSAIPVDMEW' A
#
# COMPACT_ATOMS: atom_id res chain seq x y z
N MET A 1 -13.01 -6.05 7.97
CA MET A 1 -11.78 -6.82 8.17
C MET A 1 -11.12 -7.02 6.81
N ILE A 2 -10.04 -6.29 6.53
CA ILE A 2 -9.34 -6.33 5.25
C ILE A 2 -7.95 -7.00 5.42
N THR A 3 -7.96 -8.23 5.94
CA THR A 3 -6.73 -8.92 6.36
C THR A 3 -5.75 -9.14 5.21
N LYS A 4 -6.26 -9.42 4.00
CA LYS A 4 -5.42 -9.67 2.82
C LYS A 4 -4.74 -8.40 2.31
N ILE A 5 -5.43 -7.25 2.31
CA ILE A 5 -4.81 -5.99 1.87
C ILE A 5 -3.72 -5.57 2.86
N ASN A 6 -3.97 -5.69 4.17
CA ASN A 6 -2.94 -5.44 5.18
C ASN A 6 -1.71 -6.33 4.98
N TYR A 7 -1.90 -7.62 4.65
CA TYR A 7 -0.80 -8.51 4.33
C TYR A 7 -0.02 -8.04 3.08
N ILE A 8 -0.72 -7.65 2.02
CA ILE A 8 -0.11 -7.16 0.77
C ILE A 8 0.71 -5.88 1.03
N HIS A 9 0.14 -4.91 1.74
CA HIS A 9 0.83 -3.66 2.09
C HIS A 9 2.04 -3.89 3.01
N ALA A 10 2.02 -4.93 3.85
CA ALA A 10 3.15 -5.27 4.71
C ALA A 10 4.29 -5.99 3.98
N ASN A 11 4.08 -6.53 2.77
CA ASN A 11 5.09 -7.33 2.07
C ASN A 11 6.43 -6.60 1.79
N PRO A 12 6.43 -5.33 1.32
CA PRO A 12 7.67 -4.58 1.12
C PRO A 12 8.48 -4.41 2.41
N VAL A 13 7.80 -4.19 3.54
CA VAL A 13 8.43 -4.07 4.88
C VAL A 13 8.98 -5.41 5.35
N ARG A 14 8.20 -6.50 5.22
CA ARG A 14 8.64 -7.87 5.58
C ARG A 14 9.86 -8.32 4.78
N LYS A 15 9.98 -7.85 3.54
CA LYS A 15 11.14 -8.08 2.66
C LYS A 15 12.29 -7.09 2.88
N ARG A 16 12.13 -6.13 3.81
CA ARG A 16 13.11 -5.09 4.16
C ARG A 16 13.50 -4.19 2.97
N LEU A 17 12.57 -4.00 2.05
CA LEU A 17 12.77 -3.10 0.90
C LEU A 17 12.52 -1.63 1.30
N VAL A 18 11.67 -1.41 2.29
CA VAL A 18 11.28 -0.10 2.84
C VAL A 18 11.00 -0.20 4.35
N SER A 19 10.96 0.95 5.03
CA SER A 19 10.70 1.04 6.47
C SER A 19 9.21 1.00 6.81
N THR A 20 8.36 1.62 5.99
CA THR A 20 6.90 1.61 6.16
C THR A 20 6.18 1.18 4.86
N PRO A 21 4.94 0.69 4.93
CA PRO A 21 4.17 0.30 3.74
C PRO A 21 4.03 1.43 2.70
N GLU A 22 3.77 2.64 3.16
CA GLU A 22 3.57 3.82 2.33
C GLU A 22 4.84 4.28 1.61
N ASP A 23 6.03 3.87 2.03
CA ASP A 23 7.26 4.17 1.29
C ASP A 23 7.34 3.40 -0.03
N TRP A 24 6.58 2.30 -0.20
CA TRP A 24 6.62 1.48 -1.40
C TRP A 24 5.71 2.03 -2.51
N PHE A 25 6.31 2.78 -3.43
CA PHE A 25 5.62 3.44 -4.56
C PHE A 25 4.79 2.50 -5.45
N TYR A 26 5.21 1.23 -5.56
CA TYR A 26 4.53 0.22 -6.38
C TYR A 26 3.45 -0.55 -5.60
N SER A 27 2.85 0.08 -4.59
CA SER A 27 1.67 -0.45 -3.90
C SER A 27 0.65 0.65 -3.63
N SER A 28 -0.60 0.23 -3.47
CA SER A 28 -1.73 1.10 -3.15
C SER A 28 -1.78 1.59 -1.69
N ALA A 29 -0.73 1.33 -0.89
CA ALA A 29 -0.72 1.71 0.53
C ALA A 29 -0.96 3.22 0.73
N ARG A 30 -0.40 4.05 -0.15
CA ARG A 30 -0.60 5.52 -0.12
C ARG A 30 -2.03 5.92 -0.46
N ASP A 31 -2.63 5.28 -1.46
CA ASP A 31 -4.00 5.58 -1.89
C ASP A 31 -4.99 5.29 -0.76
N TYR A 32 -4.84 4.15 -0.08
CA TYR A 32 -5.66 3.78 1.09
C TYR A 32 -5.48 4.72 2.28
N LEU A 33 -4.31 5.33 2.43
CA LEU A 33 -4.02 6.31 3.48
C LEU A 33 -4.36 7.75 3.08
N SER A 34 -4.77 7.99 1.83
CA SER A 34 -5.05 9.34 1.29
C SER A 34 -3.89 10.33 1.45
N ILE A 35 -2.65 9.83 1.48
CA ILE A 35 -1.42 10.63 1.64
C ILE A 35 -0.69 10.89 0.32
N GLY A 36 -1.20 10.35 -0.78
CA GLY A 36 -0.66 10.53 -2.12
C GLY A 36 -1.11 9.41 -3.06
N SER A 37 -0.73 9.52 -4.33
CA SER A 37 -1.03 8.51 -5.34
C SER A 37 0.12 7.51 -5.48
N SER A 38 -0.21 6.24 -5.66
CA SER A 38 0.76 5.22 -6.10
C SER A 38 0.99 5.29 -7.61
N ALA A 39 1.81 4.36 -8.13
CA ALA A 39 2.13 4.28 -9.56
C ALA A 39 0.89 4.11 -10.46
N ILE A 40 -0.16 3.45 -9.97
CA ILE A 40 -1.42 3.23 -10.67
C ILE A 40 -2.55 3.52 -9.68
N PRO A 41 -3.46 4.46 -9.98
CA PRO A 41 -4.54 4.82 -9.07
C PRO A 41 -5.47 3.63 -8.85
N VAL A 42 -5.96 3.49 -7.61
CA VAL A 42 -6.95 2.48 -7.25
C VAL A 42 -8.34 3.06 -7.42
N ASP A 43 -9.18 2.36 -8.18
CA ASP A 43 -10.61 2.62 -8.16
C ASP A 43 -11.19 2.17 -6.81
N MET A 44 -11.70 3.14 -6.04
CA MET A 44 -12.23 2.94 -4.69
C MET A 44 -13.75 3.19 -4.62
N GLU A 45 -14.43 3.30 -5.76
CA GLU A 45 -15.89 3.25 -5.77
C GLU A 45 -16.33 1.83 -5.35
N TRP A 46 -17.13 1.74 -4.29
CA TRP A 46 -17.58 0.49 -3.67
C TRP A 46 -19.04 0.19 -3.99
#